data_AF-A0A520VW75-F1
#
_entry.id   AF-A0A520VW75-F1
#
_cell.length_a   1.000
_cell.length_b   1.000
_cell.length_c   1.000
_cell.angle_alpha   90.00
_cell.angle_beta   90.00
_cell.angle_gamma   90.00
#
_symmetry.space_group_name_H-M   'P 1'
#
loop_
_entity.id
_entity.type
_entity.pdbx_description
1 polymer ?
#
loop_
_entity_poly.entity_id
_entity_poly.type
_entity_poly.pdbx_seq_one_letter_code
_entity_poly.pdbx_strand_id
1 'polypeptide(L)' 'MEKKETKQAKLHSLQDPFLNTLRKEKVQVSVFLVNGIKLQGQVESFDQYVILLKSSVVQLVYKHAVSTIVPAKPIVIDE' A
#
# COMPACT_ATOMS: atom_id res chain seq x y z
N MET A 1 -18.37 -0.22 -25.52
CA MET A 1 -17.09 0.22 -24.92
C MET A 1 -17.21 0.60 -23.43
N GLU A 2 -18.41 0.61 -22.84
CA GLU A 2 -18.68 1.07 -21.46
C GLU A 2 -18.29 0.12 -20.31
N LYS A 3 -17.94 -1.15 -20.59
CA LYS A 3 -17.63 -2.13 -19.51
C LYS A 3 -16.20 -2.07 -18.96
N LYS A 4 -15.30 -1.25 -19.53
CA LYS A 4 -13.89 -1.15 -19.07
C LYS A 4 -13.65 -0.03 -18.06
N GLU A 5 -14.36 1.10 -18.14
CA GLU A 5 -14.16 2.25 -17.25
C GLU A 5 -14.58 1.99 -15.80
N THR A 6 -15.58 1.13 -15.58
CA THR A 6 -16.11 0.80 -14.23
C THR A 6 -15.15 -0.03 -13.36
N LYS A 7 -14.24 -0.81 -13.96
CA LYS A 7 -13.28 -1.65 -13.22
C LYS A 7 -12.05 -0.87 -12.75
N GLN A 8 -11.62 0.11 -13.53
CA GLN A 8 -10.42 0.90 -13.26
C GLN A 8 -10.66 1.97 -12.19
N ALA A 9 -11.86 2.57 -12.16
CA ALA A 9 -12.28 3.50 -11.11
C ALA A 9 -12.36 2.81 -9.72
N LYS A 10 -12.85 1.56 -9.67
CA LYS A 10 -12.90 0.76 -8.42
C LYS A 10 -11.51 0.33 -7.90
N LEU A 11 -10.53 0.13 -8.78
CA LEU A 11 -9.17 -0.20 -8.36
C LEU A 11 -8.45 1.00 -7.74
N HIS A 12 -8.69 2.21 -8.27
CA HIS A 12 -8.24 3.44 -7.61
C HIS A 12 -8.96 3.65 -6.27
N SER A 13 -10.25 3.30 -6.18
CA SER A 13 -11.02 3.50 -4.95
C SER A 13 -10.57 2.61 -3.78
N LEU A 14 -9.90 1.48 -4.01
CA LEU A 14 -9.45 0.59 -2.92
C LEU A 14 -8.08 0.98 -2.34
N GLN A 15 -7.22 1.61 -3.15
CA GLN A 15 -5.83 1.87 -2.76
C GLN A 15 -5.72 2.79 -1.55
N ASP A 16 -6.38 3.94 -1.62
CA ASP A 16 -6.29 4.96 -0.58
C ASP A 16 -6.89 4.49 0.75
N PRO A 17 -8.10 3.89 0.79
CA PRO A 17 -8.64 3.26 1.99
C PRO A 17 -7.69 2.21 2.58
N PHE A 18 -7.16 1.31 1.76
CA PHE A 18 -6.24 0.26 2.20
C PHE A 18 -4.98 0.82 2.85
N LEU A 19 -4.27 1.74 2.18
CA LEU A 19 -3.06 2.37 2.71
C LEU A 19 -3.36 3.24 3.94
N ASN A 20 -4.52 3.89 3.98
CA ASN A 20 -4.92 4.72 5.11
C ASN A 20 -5.26 3.89 6.36
N THR A 21 -5.96 2.75 6.21
CA THR A 21 -6.18 1.80 7.30
C THR A 21 -4.85 1.32 7.86
N LEU A 22 -3.93 0.87 7.01
CA LEU A 22 -2.59 0.42 7.43
C LEU A 22 -1.82 1.49 8.20
N ARG A 23 -1.88 2.74 7.74
CA ARG A 23 -1.25 3.89 8.39
C ARG A 23 -1.88 4.21 9.74
N LYS A 24 -3.20 4.39 9.79
CA LYS A 24 -3.93 4.78 11.00
C LYS A 24 -3.77 3.75 12.12
N GLU A 25 -3.89 2.47 11.78
CA GLU A 25 -3.77 1.36 12.73
C GLU A 25 -2.32 0.96 13.03
N LYS A 26 -1.33 1.57 12.35
CA LYS A 26 0.09 1.24 12.50
C LYS A 26 0.36 -0.26 12.30
N VAL A 27 -0.30 -0.85 11.30
CA VAL A 27 -0.18 -2.28 11.02
C VAL A 27 1.19 -2.57 10.44
N GLN A 28 1.87 -3.58 10.98
CA GLN A 28 3.12 -4.07 10.40
C GLN A 28 2.84 -4.68 9.02
N VAL A 29 3.61 -4.28 8.01
CA VAL A 29 3.47 -4.76 6.62
C VAL A 29 4.77 -5.39 6.12
N SER A 30 4.63 -6.35 5.22
CA SER A 30 5.68 -6.79 4.31
C SER A 30 5.40 -6.21 2.92
N VAL A 31 6.31 -5.40 2.41
CA VAL A 31 6.25 -4.82 1.06
C VAL A 31 7.22 -5.60 0.19
N PHE A 32 6.68 -6.33 -0.78
CA PHE A 32 7.46 -7.04 -1.77
C PHE A 32 7.67 -6.13 -2.98
N LEU A 33 8.92 -6.03 -3.42
CA LEU A 33 9.30 -5.29 -4.61
C LEU A 33 9.25 -6.20 -5.84
N VAL A 34 9.15 -5.61 -7.03
CA VAL A 34 9.12 -6.34 -8.31
C VAL A 34 10.39 -7.16 -8.57
N ASN A 35 11.51 -6.79 -7.95
CA ASN A 35 12.77 -7.53 -8.03
C ASN A 35 12.90 -8.64 -6.97
N GLY A 36 11.86 -8.88 -6.17
CA GLY A 36 11.82 -9.92 -5.13
C GLY A 36 12.34 -9.50 -3.76
N ILE A 37 12.88 -8.29 -3.60
CA ILE A 37 13.28 -7.78 -2.28
C ILE A 37 12.06 -7.59 -1.39
N LYS A 38 12.16 -8.01 -0.13
CA LYS A 38 11.14 -7.81 0.90
C LYS A 38 11.57 -6.71 1.86
N LEU A 39 10.78 -5.64 1.94
CA LEU A 39 10.88 -4.62 2.97
C LEU A 39 9.85 -4.90 4.07
N GLN A 40 10.17 -4.54 5.32
CA GLN A 40 9.25 -4.66 6.43
C GLN A 40 9.19 -3.37 7.22
N GLY A 41 8.00 -2.95 7.62
CA GLY A 41 7.80 -1.71 8.36
C GLY A 41 6.33 -1.39 8.58
N GLN A 42 6.05 -0.16 8.95
CA GLN A 42 4.72 0.43 9.02
C GLN A 42 4.59 1.52 7.96
N VAL A 43 3.40 1.69 7.40
CA VAL A 43 3.12 2.83 6.51
C VAL A 43 3.05 4.09 7.36
N GLU A 44 4.00 5.00 7.21
CA GLU A 44 4.03 6.29 7.92
C GLU A 44 3.17 7.32 7.18
N SER A 45 3.30 7.38 5.86
CA SER A 45 2.54 8.26 4.96
C SER A 45 2.58 7.73 3.54
N PHE A 46 1.76 8.29 2.65
CA PHE A 46 1.77 7.99 1.22
C PHE A 46 1.17 9.17 0.43
N ASP A 47 1.51 9.23 -0.85
CA ASP A 47 0.85 10.08 -1.83
C ASP A 47 0.45 9.24 -3.05
N GLN A 48 0.17 9.87 -4.19
CA GLN A 48 -0.20 9.17 -5.43
C GLN A 48 0.88 8.19 -5.93
N TYR A 49 2.18 8.45 -5.72
CA TYR A 49 3.30 7.73 -6.35
C TYR A 49 4.22 7.01 -5.37
N VAL A 50 4.25 7.41 -4.10
CA VAL A 50 5.21 6.89 -3.10
C VAL A 50 4.54 6.48 -1.80
N ILE A 51 5.24 5.63 -1.04
CA ILE A 51 4.91 5.21 0.32
C ILE A 51 6.13 5.49 1.20
N LEU A 52 5.94 6.17 2.33
CA LEU A 52 6.94 6.25 3.38
C LEU A 52 6.78 5.04 4.29
N LEU A 53 7.79 4.16 4.29
CA LEU A 53 7.81 2.94 5.11
C LEU A 53 8.77 3.15 6.28
N LYS A 54 8.26 3.00 7.50
CA LYS A 54 9.03 3.15 8.74
C LYS A 54 9.44 1.80 9.32
N SER A 55 10.73 1.61 9.51
CA SER A 55 11.33 0.49 10.23
C SER A 55 12.21 1.05 11.36
N SER A 56 13.53 0.80 11.35
CA SER A 56 14.49 1.56 12.15
C SER A 56 14.67 2.98 11.64
N VAL A 57 14.54 3.17 10.32
CA VAL A 57 14.53 4.47 9.63
C VAL A 57 13.27 4.61 8.79
N VAL A 58 12.96 5.84 8.39
CA VAL A 58 11.92 6.12 7.39
C VAL A 58 12.56 6.12 6.00
N GLN A 59 12.03 5.31 5.09
CA GLN A 59 12.48 5.25 3.70
C GLN A 59 11.32 5.51 2.74
N LEU A 60 11.63 6.14 1.61
CA LEU A 60 10.68 6.38 0.53
C LEU A 60 10.70 5.21 -0.44
N VAL A 61 9.53 4.64 -0.71
CA VAL A 61 9.33 3.50 -1.62
C VAL A 61 8.42 3.95 -2.76
N TYR A 62 8.92 3.91 -4.01
CA TYR A 62 8.11 4.19 -5.18
C TYR A 62 7.13 3.05 -5.48
N LYS A 63 5.85 3.37 -5.70
CA LYS A 63 4.80 2.37 -5.97
C LYS A 63 5.06 1.53 -7.22
N HIS A 64 5.73 2.08 -8.24
CA HIS A 64 6.07 1.31 -9.44
C HIS A 64 7.05 0.16 -9.16
N ALA A 65 7.82 0.24 -8.07
CA ALA A 65 8.74 -0.81 -7.65
C ALA A 65 8.07 -1.84 -6.74
N VAL A 66 6.85 -1.59 -6.26
CA VAL A 66 6.11 -2.48 -5.36
C VAL A 66 5.30 -3.48 -6.17
N SER A 67 5.47 -4.77 -5.88
CA SER A 67 4.63 -5.83 -6.43
C SER A 67 3.45 -6.15 -5.51
N THR A 68 3.65 -6.19 -4.19
CA THR A 68 2.59 -6.58 -3.24
C THR A 68 2.83 -5.98 -1.85
N ILE A 69 1.76 -5.63 -1.14
CA ILE A 69 1.78 -5.21 0.27
C ILE A 69 0.94 -6.19 1.06
N VAL A 70 1.56 -6.85 2.04
CA VAL A 70 0.91 -7.88 2.87
C VAL A 70 0.86 -7.41 4.33
N PRO A 71 -0.32 -7.19 4.91
CA PRO A 71 -0.49 -6.88 6.33
C PRO A 71 -0.13 -8.08 7.20
N ALA A 72 0.49 -7.86 8.37
CA ALA A 72 0.83 -8.92 9.32
C ALA A 72 -0.38 -9.51 10.06
N LYS A 73 -1.52 -8.81 10.02
CA LYS A 73 -2.82 -9.24 10.54
C LYS A 73 -3.92 -8.84 9.55
N PRO A 74 -5.06 -9.54 9.53
CA PRO A 74 -6.24 -9.07 8.78
C PRO A 74 -6.61 -7.64 9.18
N ILE A 75 -7.05 -6.86 8.20
CA ILE A 75 -7.54 -5.48 8.40
C ILE A 75 -8.95 -5.35 7.84
N VAL A 76 -9.71 -4.41 8.39
CA VAL A 76 -11.00 -4.00 7.83
C VAL A 76 -10.77 -2.71 7.05
N ILE A 77 -11.20 -2.69 5.78
CA ILE A 77 -11.08 -1.50 4.93
C ILE A 77 -12.38 -0.74 5.07
N ASP A 78 -12.29 0.48 5.60
CA ASP A 78 -13.43 1.40 5.65
C ASP A 78 -13.59 2.01 4.24
N GLU A 79 -14.65 1.61 3.52
CA GLU A 79 -15.03 2.20 2.22
C GLU A 79 -15.61 3.62 2.36
#